data_AF-A0A0L0F9I7-F1
#
_entry.id   AF-A0A0L0F9I7-F1
#
_cell.length_a   1.000
_cell.length_b   1.000
_cell.length_c   1.000
_cell.angle_alpha   90.00
_cell.angle_beta   90.00
_cell.angle_gamma   90.00
#
_symmetry.space_group_name_H-M   'P 1'
#
loop_
_entity.id
_entity.type
_entity.pdbx_description
1 polymer ?
#
loop_
_entity_poly.entity_id
_entity_poly.type
_entity_poly.pdbx_seq_one_letter_code
_entity_poly.pdbx_strand_id
1 'polypeptide(L)'
;MESGQHSGLAGGIVPETFTIARILLDRLENSMTGVVVDDFNSEPNADKIKEAQFIAGYHGNAIHEVFNLLPGVKPMSDGDLAQ
;
A
#
# COMPACT_ATOMS: atom_id res chain seq x y z
N MET A 1 2.36 -3.28 -33.17
CA MET A 1 2.42 -1.81 -33.04
C MET A 1 3.48 -1.50 -32.01
N GLU A 2 4.50 -0.72 -32.36
CA GLU A 2 5.63 -0.40 -31.45
C GLU A 2 5.60 1.04 -30.92
N SER A 3 4.56 1.83 -31.27
CA SER A 3 4.48 3.25 -30.89
C SER A 3 3.13 3.62 -30.28
N GLY A 4 3.18 4.62 -29.40
CA GLY A 4 1.99 5.24 -28.81
C GLY A 4 1.06 5.81 -29.88
N GLN A 5 -0.23 5.60 -29.70
CA GLN A 5 -1.27 6.11 -30.60
C GLN A 5 -1.81 7.44 -30.06
N HIS A 6 -2.29 8.30 -30.95
CA HIS A 6 -2.91 9.56 -30.56
C HIS A 6 -4.19 9.30 -29.75
N SER A 7 -4.32 9.92 -28.57
CA SER A 7 -5.43 9.66 -27.63
C SER A 7 -6.81 9.99 -28.21
N GLY A 8 -6.92 11.01 -29.07
CA GLY A 8 -8.18 11.32 -29.77
C GLY A 8 -8.65 10.25 -30.77
N LEU A 9 -7.75 9.37 -31.24
CA LEU A 9 -8.09 8.26 -32.15
C LEU A 9 -8.29 6.94 -31.40
N ALA A 10 -7.46 6.71 -30.38
CA ALA A 10 -7.45 5.46 -29.63
C ALA A 10 -8.40 5.48 -28.41
N GLY A 11 -8.65 6.66 -27.84
CA GLY A 11 -9.42 6.84 -26.62
C GLY A 11 -10.84 6.32 -26.77
N GLY A 12 -11.25 5.45 -25.84
CA GLY A 12 -12.56 4.80 -25.85
C GLY A 12 -12.67 3.56 -26.75
N ILE A 13 -11.64 3.25 -27.55
CA ILE A 13 -11.55 2.04 -28.38
C ILE A 13 -10.49 1.09 -27.84
N VAL A 14 -9.28 1.61 -27.64
CA VAL A 14 -8.14 0.86 -27.10
C VAL A 14 -8.12 1.04 -25.58
N PRO A 15 -8.07 -0.05 -24.79
CA PRO A 15 -7.90 0.05 -23.35
C PRO A 15 -6.62 0.78 -22.96
N GLU A 16 -6.75 1.75 -22.06
CA GLU A 16 -5.61 2.52 -21.56
C GLU A 16 -4.68 1.63 -20.72
N THR A 17 -3.38 1.63 -21.05
CA THR A 17 -2.37 0.76 -20.42
C THR A 17 -2.26 1.00 -18.91
N PHE A 18 -2.35 2.24 -18.45
CA PHE A 18 -2.38 2.59 -17.03
C PHE A 18 -3.64 2.08 -16.31
N THR A 19 -4.78 2.06 -16.99
CA THR A 19 -6.02 1.50 -16.41
C THR A 19 -5.88 -0.01 -16.25
N ILE A 20 -5.33 -0.71 -17.25
CA ILE A 20 -5.03 -2.14 -17.14
C ILE A 20 -4.05 -2.39 -16.01
N ALA A 21 -2.94 -1.64 -15.95
CA ALA A 21 -1.94 -1.80 -14.90
C ALA A 21 -2.56 -1.64 -13.50
N ARG A 22 -3.41 -0.62 -13.30
CA ARG A 22 -4.13 -0.43 -12.02
C ARG A 22 -5.04 -1.61 -11.69
N ILE A 23 -5.82 -2.10 -12.65
CA ILE A 23 -6.68 -3.28 -12.45
C ILE A 23 -5.85 -4.52 -12.09
N LEU A 24 -4.67 -4.69 -12.70
CA LEU A 24 -3.79 -5.82 -12.39
C LEU A 24 -3.18 -5.70 -10.99
N LEU A 25 -2.78 -4.49 -10.59
CA LEU A 25 -2.29 -4.22 -9.24
C LEU A 25 -3.38 -4.40 -8.18
N ASP A 26 -4.62 -3.98 -8.47
CA ASP A 26 -5.79 -4.16 -7.59
C ASP A 26 -6.11 -5.65 -7.31
N ARG A 27 -5.60 -6.59 -8.13
CA ARG A 27 -5.72 -8.03 -7.86
C ARG A 27 -4.74 -8.53 -6.79
N LEU A 28 -3.65 -7.79 -6.57
CA LEU A 28 -2.59 -8.15 -5.62
C LEU A 28 -2.74 -7.40 -4.30
N GLU A 29 -3.20 -6.15 -4.36
CA GLU A 29 -3.35 -5.28 -3.20
C GLU A 29 -4.60 -4.42 -3.35
N ASN A 30 -5.41 -4.32 -2.29
CA ASN A 30 -6.53 -3.41 -2.27
C ASN A 30 -6.04 -1.95 -2.21
N SER A 31 -6.17 -1.21 -3.31
CA SER A 31 -5.68 0.18 -3.41
C SER A 31 -6.31 1.18 -2.42
N MET A 32 -7.42 0.83 -1.76
CA MET A 32 -8.05 1.66 -0.73
C MET A 32 -7.52 1.39 0.68
N THR A 33 -6.99 0.18 0.93
CA THR A 33 -6.59 -0.25 2.29
C THR A 33 -5.13 -0.66 2.39
N GLY A 34 -4.45 -0.89 1.26
CA GLY A 34 -3.09 -1.41 1.21
C GLY A 34 -2.95 -2.89 1.62
N VAL A 35 -4.06 -3.60 1.77
CA VAL A 35 -4.04 -5.02 2.16
C VAL A 35 -3.68 -5.88 0.95
N VAL A 36 -2.59 -6.62 1.06
CA VAL A 36 -2.08 -7.56 0.05
C VAL A 36 -2.81 -8.90 0.17
N VAL A 37 -2.96 -9.62 -0.94
CA VAL A 37 -3.53 -10.98 -0.99
C VAL A 37 -2.82 -11.95 -0.02
N ASP A 38 -3.61 -12.86 0.57
CA ASP A 38 -3.14 -13.82 1.58
C ASP A 38 -2.01 -14.73 1.10
N ASP A 39 -1.98 -15.05 -0.19
CA ASP A 39 -0.94 -15.89 -0.81
C ASP A 39 0.47 -15.27 -0.67
N PHE A 40 0.56 -13.95 -0.45
CA PHE A 40 1.82 -13.24 -0.27
C PHE A 40 2.12 -12.96 1.21
N ASN A 41 1.22 -13.36 2.11
CA ASN A 41 1.43 -13.26 3.55
C ASN A 41 2.09 -14.53 4.09
N SER A 42 2.83 -14.39 5.19
CA SER A 42 3.37 -15.50 5.96
C SER A 42 3.21 -15.20 7.44
N GLU A 43 3.08 -16.23 8.26
CA GLU A 43 3.00 -16.04 9.71
C GLU A 43 4.33 -15.49 10.24
N PRO A 44 4.32 -14.30 10.89
CA PRO A 44 5.52 -13.78 11.49
C PRO A 44 5.95 -14.65 12.68
N ASN A 45 7.25 -14.86 12.85
CA ASN A 45 7.80 -15.54 14.01
C ASN A 45 7.39 -14.78 15.30
N ALA A 46 7.01 -15.52 16.35
CA ALA A 46 6.67 -14.99 17.67
C ALA A 46 7.71 -14.00 18.25
N ASP A 47 9.00 -14.19 18.00
CA ASP A 47 10.02 -13.26 18.48
C ASP A 47 9.95 -11.91 17.75
N LYS A 48 9.60 -11.91 16.45
CA LYS A 48 9.38 -10.68 15.68
C LYS A 48 8.13 -9.94 16.11
N ILE A 49 7.08 -10.66 16.51
CA ILE A 49 5.90 -10.05 17.12
C ILE A 49 6.30 -9.35 18.44
N LYS A 50 7.05 -10.01 19.33
CA LYS A 50 7.49 -9.40 20.60
C LYS A 50 8.39 -8.17 20.40
N GLU A 51 9.34 -8.24 19.46
CA GLU A 51 10.18 -7.10 19.11
C GLU A 51 9.35 -5.91 18.63
N ALA A 52 8.38 -6.17 17.74
CA ALA A 52 7.50 -5.12 17.23
C ALA A 52 6.62 -4.51 18.34
N GLN A 53 6.07 -5.33 19.24
CA GLN A 53 5.33 -4.87 20.42
C GLN A 53 6.18 -4.01 21.35
N PHE A 54 7.45 -4.39 21.57
CA PHE A 54 8.38 -3.63 22.39
C PHE A 54 8.67 -2.25 21.78
N ILE A 55 8.95 -2.18 20.48
CA ILE A 55 9.22 -0.93 19.76
C ILE A 55 7.97 -0.04 19.79
N ALA A 56 6.80 -0.62 19.53
CA ALA A 56 5.52 0.08 19.57
C ALA A 56 5.25 0.67 20.96
N GLY A 57 5.43 -0.11 22.04
CA GLY A 57 5.26 0.38 23.41
C GLY A 57 6.30 1.43 23.83
N TYR A 58 7.52 1.37 23.30
CA TYR A 58 8.56 2.34 23.61
C TYR A 58 8.33 3.70 22.95
N HIS A 59 7.90 3.71 21.68
CA HIS A 59 7.69 4.94 20.92
C HIS A 59 6.26 5.48 20.97
N GLY A 60 5.26 4.61 21.15
CA GLY A 60 3.84 4.95 21.04
C GLY A 60 3.55 5.76 19.76
N ASN A 61 2.70 6.77 19.89
CA ASN A 61 2.32 7.65 18.77
C ASN A 61 3.48 8.48 18.20
N ALA A 62 4.58 8.66 18.94
CA ALA A 62 5.72 9.45 18.48
C ALA A 62 6.41 8.82 17.25
N ILE A 63 6.22 7.51 17.00
CA ILE A 63 6.73 6.85 15.80
C ILE A 63 6.13 7.41 14.50
N HIS A 64 4.93 8.00 14.56
CA HIS A 64 4.32 8.66 13.40
C HIS A 64 4.85 10.08 13.18
N GLU A 65 5.35 10.72 14.25
CA GLU A 65 5.81 12.11 14.24
C GLU A 65 7.22 12.27 13.67
N VAL A 66 8.01 11.19 13.58
CA VAL A 66 9.35 11.21 12.93
C VAL A 66 9.27 11.38 11.41
N PHE A 67 8.09 11.20 10.81
CA PHE A 67 7.90 11.38 9.37
C PHE A 67 7.25 12.73 9.07
N ASN A 68 7.89 13.52 8.21
CA ASN A 68 7.34 14.79 7.72
C ASN A 68 6.26 14.54 6.66
N LEU A 69 5.07 14.13 7.11
CA LEU A 69 3.92 13.90 6.22
C LEU A 69 3.37 15.22 5.68
N LEU A 70 2.92 15.21 4.43
CA LEU A 70 2.26 16.37 3.82
C LEU A 70 0.86 16.60 4.45
N PRO A 71 0.32 17.83 4.40
CA PRO A 71 -1.01 18.12 4.92
C PRO A 71 -2.08 17.18 4.33
N GLY A 72 -2.85 16.53 5.20
CA GLY A 72 -3.92 15.60 4.83
C GLY A 72 -3.48 14.16 4.57
N VAL A 73 -2.18 13.87 4.60
CA VAL A 73 -1.66 12.49 4.53
C VAL A 73 -1.75 11.85 5.91
N LYS A 74 -2.32 10.65 5.98
CA LYS A 74 -2.39 9.84 7.20
C LYS A 74 -1.41 8.66 7.09
N PRO A 75 -0.94 8.12 8.23
CA PRO A 75 -0.26 6.84 8.25
C PRO A 75 -1.09 5.75 7.56
N MET A 76 -0.42 4.76 6.97
CA MET A 76 -1.08 3.64 6.28
C MET A 76 -1.92 2.77 7.23
N SER A 77 -1.54 2.72 8.50
CA SER A 77 -2.28 2.05 9.57
C SER A 77 -2.18 2.87 10.84
N ASP A 78 -3.31 2.98 11.54
CA ASP A 78 -3.41 3.52 12.91
C ASP A 78 -3.11 2.43 13.96
N GLY A 79 -2.80 1.20 13.53
CA GLY A 79 -2.63 0.04 14.39
C GLY A 79 -1.38 0.13 15.26
N ASP A 80 -1.59 0.30 16.55
CA ASP A 80 -0.58 0.15 17.58
C ASP A 80 -0.45 -1.34 17.94
N LEU A 81 0.69 -1.96 17.61
CA LEU A 81 0.97 -3.34 18.02
C LEU A 81 1.09 -3.47 19.55
N ALA A 82 1.13 -2.38 20.31
CA ALA A 82 1.15 -2.39 21.77
C ALA A 82 -0.24 -2.62 22.42
N GLN A 83 -1.32 -2.72 21.63
CA GLN A 83 -2.68 -3.03 22.11
C GLN A 83 -3.05 -4.52 22.01
#